data_AF-A0AAW0VPU7-F1
#
_entry.id   AF-A0AAW0VPU7-F1
#
_cell.length_a   1.000
_cell.length_b   1.000
_cell.length_c   1.000
_cell.angle_alpha   90.00
_cell.angle_beta   90.00
_cell.angle_gamma   90.00
#
_symmetry.space_group_name_H-M   'P 1'
#
loop_
_entity.id
_entity.type
_entity.pdbx_description
1 polymer ?
#
loop_
_entity_poly.entity_id
_entity_poly.type
_entity_poly.pdbx_seq_one_letter_code
_entity_poly.pdbx_strand_id
1 'polypeptide(L)'
;DNNDKPEECKVCFNEYDEDLQRPRTLPCGHTFCSQCIEDTIKNVQLTCPGCRAQHTATAASHFPVNYIVEALIKKLKAEQHKSVGIVPTKHSQLFIYSFILLIFIVIYTVLSAYILPNETGASVHTCICSLSKKTDDKQASSFLLVEEGHHDHPKGVSKKLGSIVQDQKSSINNIITECEDVLSQLEQYQGQVREWKTQHHQLHDRLYDLLEQNKAALELLKEEDTRVTNMTTEGEAGKKELQVMLKCLGTVNTGQEAVISIDEADQCNMEVEDWLQKCQKLFPDVNTVHTSIKV
;
A
#
# COMPACT_ATOMS: atom_id res chain seq x y z
N ASP A 1 7.05 31.76 -14.53
CA ASP A 1 6.24 32.21 -13.39
C ASP A 1 5.10 31.23 -13.24
N ASN A 2 5.29 30.10 -12.55
CA ASN A 2 4.29 29.05 -12.46
C ASN A 2 4.27 28.50 -11.04
N ASN A 3 3.57 29.23 -10.19
CA ASN A 3 3.19 28.84 -8.84
C ASN A 3 1.97 27.91 -8.90
N ASP A 4 2.04 26.86 -9.72
CA ASP A 4 0.91 25.95 -9.97
C ASP A 4 0.91 24.84 -8.92
N LYS A 5 0.28 25.12 -7.78
CA LYS A 5 0.15 24.16 -6.68
C LYS A 5 -0.90 23.10 -7.00
N PRO A 6 -0.56 21.81 -7.10
CA PRO A 6 -1.53 20.75 -7.42
C PRO A 6 -2.61 20.56 -6.34
N GLU A 7 -2.36 21.04 -5.12
CA GLU A 7 -3.24 20.94 -3.95
C GLU A 7 -4.33 22.03 -3.86
N GLU A 8 -4.35 22.99 -4.79
CA GLU A 8 -5.30 24.11 -4.78
C GLU A 8 -6.26 24.10 -5.98
N CYS A 9 -7.48 24.56 -5.75
CA CYS A 9 -8.47 24.76 -6.81
C CYS A 9 -8.09 25.92 -7.74
N LYS A 10 -8.13 25.71 -9.06
CA LYS A 10 -7.77 26.75 -10.06
C LYS A 10 -8.78 27.88 -10.22
N VAL A 11 -9.88 27.84 -9.47
CA VAL A 11 -10.93 28.88 -9.49
C VAL A 11 -10.87 29.73 -8.23
N CYS A 12 -10.94 29.12 -7.04
CA CYS A 12 -10.90 29.85 -5.77
C CYS A 12 -9.52 29.95 -5.13
N PHE A 13 -8.53 29.20 -5.62
CA PHE A 13 -7.17 29.10 -5.06
C PHE A 13 -7.11 28.61 -3.60
N ASN A 14 -8.21 28.05 -3.09
CA ASN A 14 -8.22 27.37 -1.80
C ASN A 14 -7.67 25.95 -1.93
N GLU A 15 -7.00 25.48 -0.88
CA GLU A 15 -6.59 24.08 -0.76
C GLU A 15 -7.81 23.15 -0.82
N TYR A 16 -7.67 22.01 -1.48
CA TYR A 16 -8.72 21.00 -1.43
C TYR A 16 -8.78 20.32 -0.06
N ASP A 17 -10.00 20.00 0.38
CA ASP A 17 -10.31 19.29 1.62
C ASP A 17 -11.30 18.12 1.35
N GLU A 18 -11.81 17.50 2.42
CA GLU A 18 -12.78 16.40 2.31
C GLU A 18 -14.25 16.87 2.28
N ASP A 19 -14.49 18.17 2.46
CA ASP A 19 -15.80 18.77 2.69
C ASP A 19 -16.18 19.72 1.54
N LEU A 20 -16.07 21.04 1.75
CA LEU A 20 -16.56 22.07 0.83
C LEU A 20 -15.63 22.25 -0.38
N GLN A 21 -14.34 22.13 -0.15
CA GLN A 21 -13.32 22.17 -1.18
C GLN A 21 -12.97 20.79 -1.69
N ARG A 22 -13.89 19.81 -1.64
CA ARG A 22 -13.63 18.47 -2.17
C ARG A 22 -13.46 18.45 -3.70
N PRO A 23 -12.38 17.88 -4.25
CA PRO A 23 -12.08 17.93 -5.68
C PRO A 23 -13.01 17.00 -6.48
N ARG A 24 -13.64 17.51 -7.54
CA ARG A 24 -14.51 16.72 -8.44
C ARG A 24 -14.16 16.92 -9.90
N THR A 25 -14.31 15.86 -10.69
CA THR A 25 -13.92 15.83 -12.10
C THR A 25 -15.13 16.01 -13.01
N LEU A 26 -15.09 17.01 -13.88
CA LEU A 26 -16.10 17.24 -14.91
C LEU A 26 -15.95 16.22 -16.06
N PRO A 27 -16.99 15.99 -16.89
CA PRO A 27 -16.92 15.07 -18.03
C PRO A 27 -15.84 15.43 -19.06
N CYS A 28 -15.41 16.70 -19.11
CA CYS A 28 -14.29 17.14 -19.95
C CYS A 28 -12.90 16.83 -19.36
N GLY A 29 -12.80 16.23 -18.16
CA GLY A 29 -11.55 15.87 -17.49
C GLY A 29 -10.94 16.94 -16.58
N HIS A 30 -11.51 18.15 -16.51
CA HIS A 30 -11.01 19.19 -15.61
C HIS A 30 -11.54 19.00 -14.19
N THR A 31 -10.69 19.28 -13.19
CA THR A 31 -11.03 19.11 -11.77
C THR A 31 -11.14 20.47 -11.08
N PHE A 32 -12.23 20.67 -10.33
CA PHE A 32 -12.48 21.86 -9.51
C PHE A 32 -13.08 21.45 -8.16
N CYS A 33 -13.09 22.36 -7.18
CA CYS A 33 -13.66 22.04 -5.88
C CYS A 33 -15.20 22.06 -5.92
N SER A 34 -15.84 21.32 -5.01
CA SER A 34 -17.29 21.16 -4.98
C SER A 34 -18.02 22.50 -4.91
N GLN A 35 -17.55 23.42 -4.05
CA GLN A 35 -18.11 24.77 -3.95
C GLN A 35 -18.03 25.54 -5.28
N CYS A 36 -16.88 25.55 -5.95
CA CYS A 36 -16.74 26.29 -7.22
C CYS A 36 -17.60 25.70 -8.34
N ILE A 37 -17.81 24.38 -8.33
CA ILE A 37 -18.72 23.74 -9.29
C ILE A 37 -20.16 24.18 -9.00
N GLU A 38 -20.58 24.16 -7.73
CA GLU A 38 -21.90 24.60 -7.30
C GLU A 38 -22.17 26.05 -7.72
N ASP A 39 -21.22 26.95 -7.48
CA ASP A 39 -21.33 28.38 -7.82
C ASP A 39 -21.36 28.64 -9.34
N THR A 40 -20.82 27.71 -10.14
CA THR A 40 -20.76 27.82 -11.59
C THR A 40 -22.01 27.26 -12.28
N ILE A 41 -22.80 26.43 -11.59
CA ILE A 41 -24.07 25.91 -12.12
C ILE A 41 -25.09 27.05 -12.19
N LYS A 42 -25.59 27.32 -13.39
CA LYS A 42 -26.67 28.27 -13.65
C LYS A 42 -27.75 27.61 -14.48
N ASN A 43 -28.99 27.61 -14.00
CA ASN A 43 -30.14 27.03 -14.71
C ASN A 43 -29.88 25.60 -15.22
N VAL A 44 -29.32 24.73 -14.37
CA VAL A 44 -29.00 23.31 -14.69
C VAL A 44 -27.83 23.14 -15.69
N GLN A 45 -27.12 24.21 -16.04
CA GLN A 45 -25.98 24.18 -16.93
C GLN A 45 -24.71 24.64 -16.22
N LEU A 46 -23.63 23.88 -16.40
CA LEU A 46 -22.29 24.19 -15.95
C LEU A 46 -21.42 24.45 -17.19
N THR A 47 -20.70 25.58 -17.21
CA THR A 47 -19.63 25.82 -18.20
C THR A 47 -18.28 25.61 -17.52
N CYS A 48 -17.48 24.67 -18.02
CA CYS A 48 -16.17 24.37 -17.47
C CYS A 48 -15.25 25.61 -17.51
N PRO A 49 -14.70 26.07 -16.36
CA PRO A 49 -13.77 27.20 -16.34
C PRO A 49 -12.47 26.99 -17.14
N GLY A 50 -12.03 25.73 -17.28
CA GLY A 50 -10.78 25.38 -17.95
C GLY A 50 -10.88 25.33 -19.48
N CYS A 51 -11.88 24.61 -20.02
CA CYS A 51 -12.03 24.40 -21.46
C CYS A 51 -13.32 24.96 -22.07
N ARG A 52 -14.19 25.58 -21.26
CA ARG A 52 -15.49 26.14 -21.68
C ARG A 52 -16.49 25.13 -22.24
N ALA A 53 -16.22 23.82 -22.10
CA ALA A 53 -17.19 22.78 -22.39
C ALA A 53 -18.43 22.92 -21.49
N GLN A 54 -19.61 22.69 -22.05
CA GLN A 54 -20.88 22.77 -21.33
C GLN A 54 -21.32 21.37 -20.85
N HIS A 55 -21.79 21.30 -19.61
CA HIS A 55 -22.27 20.09 -18.97
C HIS A 55 -23.60 20.38 -18.27
N THR A 56 -24.47 19.38 -18.21
CA THR A 56 -25.76 19.49 -17.52
C THR A 56 -25.60 18.96 -16.10
N ALA A 57 -25.90 19.77 -15.09
CA ALA A 57 -25.89 19.37 -13.68
C ALA A 57 -26.75 20.31 -12.83
N THR A 58 -27.41 19.75 -11.80
CA THR A 58 -28.18 20.53 -10.82
C THR A 58 -27.45 20.72 -9.50
N ALA A 59 -26.38 19.97 -9.25
CA ALA A 59 -25.54 20.06 -8.06
C ALA A 59 -24.13 19.54 -8.37
N ALA A 60 -23.13 19.99 -7.61
CA ALA A 60 -21.75 19.52 -7.71
C ALA A 60 -21.62 18.03 -7.40
N SER A 61 -22.51 17.47 -6.56
CA SER A 61 -22.53 16.05 -6.20
C SER A 61 -22.74 15.09 -7.38
N HIS A 62 -23.27 15.58 -8.52
CA HIS A 62 -23.41 14.81 -9.76
C HIS A 62 -22.08 14.48 -10.44
N PHE A 63 -21.00 15.18 -10.07
CA PHE A 63 -19.68 14.90 -10.61
C PHE A 63 -18.88 14.02 -9.65
N PRO A 64 -18.17 13.00 -10.14
CA PRO A 64 -17.41 12.10 -9.30
C PRO A 64 -16.27 12.85 -8.58
N VAL A 65 -16.02 12.44 -7.34
CA VAL A 65 -14.86 12.89 -6.55
C VAL A 65 -13.57 12.40 -7.21
N ASN A 66 -12.57 13.26 -7.27
CA ASN A 66 -11.24 12.91 -7.77
C ASN A 66 -10.37 12.37 -6.62
N TYR A 67 -10.51 11.08 -6.33
CA TYR A 67 -9.76 10.40 -5.27
C TYR A 67 -8.25 10.39 -5.50
N ILE A 68 -7.78 10.52 -6.75
CA ILE A 68 -6.34 10.61 -7.05
C ILE A 68 -5.77 11.92 -6.51
N VAL A 69 -6.49 13.03 -6.69
CA VAL A 69 -6.10 14.34 -6.15
C VAL A 69 -6.16 14.32 -4.62
N GLU A 70 -7.20 13.75 -4.01
CA GLU A 70 -7.25 13.59 -2.54
C GLU A 70 -6.07 12.79 -2.00
N ALA A 71 -5.74 11.66 -2.64
CA ALA A 71 -4.62 10.82 -2.24
C ALA A 71 -3.27 11.54 -2.41
N LEU A 72 -3.12 12.34 -3.47
CA LEU A 72 -1.91 13.14 -3.69
C LEU A 72 -1.74 14.20 -2.60
N ILE A 73 -2.81 14.92 -2.25
CA ILE A 73 -2.77 15.96 -1.21
C ILE A 73 -2.43 15.37 0.15
N LYS A 74 -2.99 14.20 0.48
CA LYS A 74 -2.63 13.46 1.70
C LYS A 74 -1.14 13.11 1.74
N LYS A 75 -0.56 12.68 0.61
CA LYS A 75 0.89 12.41 0.51
C LYS A 75 1.73 13.67 0.64
N LEU A 76 1.37 14.75 -0.05
CA LEU A 76 2.08 16.04 0.03
C LEU A 76 2.08 16.60 1.45
N LYS A 77 0.95 16.54 2.15
CA LYS A 77 0.85 16.94 3.58
C LYS A 77 1.74 16.06 4.46
N ALA A 78 1.72 14.73 4.26
CA ALA A 78 2.59 13.82 4.99
C ALA A 78 4.10 14.03 4.72
N GLU A 79 4.48 14.45 3.52
CA GLU A 79 5.87 14.78 3.16
C GLU A 79 6.32 16.13 3.74
N GLN A 80 5.45 17.14 3.76
CA GLN A 80 5.72 18.42 4.43
C GLN A 80 5.98 18.20 5.94
N HIS A 81 5.22 17.31 6.59
CA HIS A 81 5.45 16.90 7.98
C HIS A 81 6.72 16.07 8.20
N LYS A 82 7.30 15.44 7.16
CA LYS A 82 8.61 14.77 7.22
C LYS A 82 9.78 15.72 6.97
N SER A 83 9.53 16.84 6.28
CA SER A 83 10.58 17.81 5.88
C SER A 83 11.03 18.76 7.00
N VAL A 84 10.30 18.82 8.13
CA VAL A 84 10.80 19.37 9.39
C VAL A 84 11.29 18.20 10.24
N GLY A 85 12.48 17.66 9.94
CA GLY A 85 13.11 16.64 10.80
C GLY A 85 14.02 15.60 10.17
N ILE A 86 14.35 15.66 8.87
CA ILE A 86 15.44 14.83 8.32
C ILE A 86 16.58 15.76 7.92
N VAL A 87 17.39 16.14 8.90
CA VAL A 87 18.79 16.47 8.62
C VAL A 87 19.47 15.13 8.30
N PRO A 88 20.06 14.93 7.10
CA PRO A 88 20.92 13.79 6.88
C PRO A 88 22.18 14.00 7.73
N THR A 89 22.20 13.45 8.95
CA THR A 89 23.40 13.50 9.77
C THR A 89 24.46 12.62 9.12
N LYS A 90 25.71 13.08 9.15
CA LYS A 90 26.93 12.40 8.66
C LYS A 90 27.19 11.01 9.28
N HIS A 91 26.25 10.49 10.06
CA HIS A 91 26.34 9.27 10.85
C HIS A 91 26.21 7.99 10.00
N SER A 92 25.51 8.01 8.86
CA SER A 92 25.40 6.82 7.99
C SER A 92 26.73 6.46 7.33
N GLN A 93 27.58 7.44 7.02
CA GLN A 93 28.92 7.23 6.46
C GLN A 93 29.89 6.66 7.52
N LEU A 94 29.87 7.21 8.75
CA LEU A 94 30.72 6.73 9.86
C LEU A 94 30.41 5.30 10.29
N PHE A 95 29.13 4.89 10.26
CA PHE A 95 28.75 3.51 10.55
C PHE A 95 29.27 2.54 9.49
N ILE A 96 29.24 2.90 8.21
CA ILE A 96 29.76 2.07 7.12
C ILE A 96 31.28 1.94 7.22
N TYR A 97 32.02 3.03 7.47
CA TYR A 97 33.47 2.98 7.66
C TYR A 97 33.88 2.21 8.92
N SER A 98 33.11 2.31 10.01
CA SER A 98 33.33 1.53 11.23
C SER A 98 33.11 0.03 11.00
N PHE A 99 32.08 -0.34 10.23
CA PHE A 99 31.83 -1.74 9.88
C PHE A 99 32.91 -2.34 8.98
N ILE A 100 33.37 -1.57 7.98
CA ILE A 100 34.47 -1.97 7.09
C ILE A 100 35.77 -2.15 7.89
N LEU A 101 36.08 -1.23 8.81
CA LEU A 101 37.27 -1.33 9.67
C LEU A 101 37.22 -2.58 10.56
N LEU A 102 36.05 -2.90 11.13
CA LEU A 102 35.86 -4.12 11.92
C LEU A 102 36.09 -5.39 11.07
N ILE A 103 35.59 -5.42 9.83
CA ILE A 103 35.83 -6.52 8.91
C ILE A 103 37.33 -6.67 8.59
N PHE A 104 38.04 -5.57 8.33
CA PHE A 104 39.48 -5.61 8.09
C PHE A 104 40.28 -6.08 9.31
N ILE A 105 39.89 -5.67 10.52
CA ILE A 105 40.53 -6.13 11.78
C ILE A 105 40.30 -7.63 11.96
N VAL A 106 39.08 -8.13 11.71
CA VAL A 106 38.78 -9.57 11.78
C VAL A 106 39.58 -10.35 10.75
N ILE A 107 39.66 -9.87 9.51
CA ILE A 107 40.44 -10.51 8.45
C ILE A 107 41.93 -10.52 8.80
N TYR A 108 42.48 -9.40 9.29
CA TYR A 108 43.89 -9.29 9.68
C TYR A 108 44.24 -10.18 10.87
N THR A 109 43.37 -10.24 11.89
CA THR A 109 43.58 -11.12 13.06
C THR A 109 43.54 -12.60 12.68
N VAL A 110 42.61 -13.00 11.82
CA VAL A 110 42.52 -14.36 11.28
C VAL A 110 43.74 -14.71 10.41
N LEU A 111 44.18 -13.78 9.55
CA LEU A 111 45.40 -13.95 8.74
C LEU A 111 46.66 -14.01 9.60
N SER A 112 46.78 -13.19 10.65
CA SER A 112 47.92 -13.20 11.56
C SER A 112 47.99 -14.49 12.40
N ALA A 113 46.84 -15.08 12.75
CA ALA A 113 46.78 -16.36 13.44
C ALA A 113 47.19 -17.55 12.55
N TYR A 114 47.13 -17.38 11.22
CA TYR A 114 47.53 -18.40 10.25
C TYR A 114 49.02 -18.33 9.84
N ILE A 115 49.71 -17.20 10.08
CA ILE A 115 51.06 -16.96 9.52
C ILE A 115 52.20 -17.07 10.56
N LEU A 116 51.93 -17.11 11.87
CA LEU A 116 52.99 -17.28 12.88
C LEU A 116 52.64 -18.40 13.87
N PRO A 117 53.42 -19.50 13.94
CA PRO A 117 53.24 -20.48 15.00
C PRO A 117 53.72 -19.89 16.32
N ASN A 118 52.91 -20.11 17.36
CA ASN A 118 53.18 -20.05 18.80
C ASN A 118 54.43 -19.29 19.26
N GLU A 119 54.25 -18.25 20.08
CA GLU A 119 54.81 -18.19 21.44
C GLU A 119 54.13 -17.09 22.27
N THR A 120 53.57 -17.50 23.42
CA THR A 120 53.37 -16.74 24.68
C THR A 120 52.41 -15.53 24.75
N GLY A 121 51.51 -15.58 25.74
CA GLY A 121 51.25 -14.41 26.60
C GLY A 121 49.87 -13.74 26.49
N ALA A 122 49.03 -14.02 27.49
CA ALA A 122 47.72 -13.45 27.81
C ALA A 122 47.51 -11.93 27.58
N SER A 123 46.26 -11.55 27.22
CA SER A 123 45.45 -10.49 27.87
C SER A 123 44.55 -9.68 26.91
N VAL A 124 43.42 -10.22 26.43
CA VAL A 124 42.27 -9.38 25.97
C VAL A 124 40.89 -10.07 26.04
N HIS A 125 40.76 -11.29 26.59
CA HIS A 125 39.50 -12.05 26.50
C HIS A 125 38.45 -11.74 27.59
N THR A 126 38.72 -10.83 28.54
CA THR A 126 37.82 -10.63 29.69
C THR A 126 36.90 -9.40 29.57
N CYS A 127 37.01 -8.57 28.54
CA CYS A 127 36.27 -7.29 28.51
C CYS A 127 34.99 -7.27 27.63
N ILE A 128 34.71 -8.31 26.83
CA ILE A 128 33.60 -8.25 25.85
C ILE A 128 32.40 -9.16 26.19
N CYS A 129 32.52 -10.11 27.13
CA CYS A 129 31.38 -10.98 27.49
C CYS A 129 30.36 -10.41 28.48
N SER A 130 30.54 -9.19 29.01
CA SER A 130 29.66 -8.64 30.05
C SER A 130 28.46 -7.83 29.53
N LEU A 131 28.38 -7.55 28.22
CA LEU A 131 27.37 -6.64 27.64
C LEU A 131 26.23 -7.35 26.87
N SER A 132 26.20 -8.69 26.84
CA SER A 132 25.18 -9.44 26.06
C SER A 132 24.25 -10.35 26.88
N LYS A 133 24.18 -10.19 28.20
CA LYS A 133 23.18 -10.89 29.01
C LYS A 133 22.62 -9.99 30.11
N LYS A 134 21.53 -9.28 29.78
CA LYS A 134 20.39 -8.98 30.68
C LYS A 134 19.34 -8.14 29.94
N THR A 135 18.76 -8.70 28.89
CA THR A 135 17.33 -8.49 28.61
C THR A 135 16.65 -9.73 29.14
N ASP A 136 16.10 -9.60 30.34
CA ASP A 136 15.12 -10.46 31.01
C ASP A 136 15.44 -10.40 32.50
N ASP A 137 14.76 -9.49 33.20
CA ASP A 137 14.21 -9.73 34.53
C ASP A 137 13.36 -8.52 34.93
N LYS A 138 12.04 -8.71 34.80
CA LYS A 138 11.11 -8.09 35.73
C LYS A 138 11.53 -8.55 37.13
N GLN A 139 11.45 -7.65 38.12
CA GLN A 139 11.54 -7.94 39.55
C GLN A 139 12.93 -7.85 40.19
N ALA A 140 13.40 -6.62 40.42
CA ALA A 140 14.34 -6.32 41.51
C ALA A 140 14.16 -4.87 41.99
N SER A 141 12.98 -4.55 42.52
CA SER A 141 12.84 -3.42 43.45
C SER A 141 13.20 -3.95 44.83
N SER A 142 14.49 -4.04 45.13
CA SER A 142 14.99 -4.20 46.49
C SER A 142 16.51 -4.05 46.50
N PHE A 143 16.99 -3.24 47.43
CA PHE A 143 18.31 -3.34 48.04
C PHE A 143 19.51 -2.84 47.23
N LEU A 144 19.80 -1.55 47.35
CA LEU A 144 21.15 -1.06 47.58
C LEU A 144 21.05 0.19 48.48
N LEU A 145 20.96 -0.07 49.79
CA LEU A 145 21.42 0.89 50.79
C LEU A 145 22.93 1.00 50.59
N VAL A 146 23.41 2.16 50.15
CA VAL A 146 24.83 2.49 50.20
C VAL A 146 25.17 2.61 51.69
N GLU A 147 25.85 1.61 52.23
CA GLU A 147 26.44 1.66 53.57
C GLU A 147 27.49 2.79 53.61
N GLU A 148 27.28 3.75 54.51
CA GLU A 148 28.27 4.74 54.89
C GLU A 148 29.39 4.06 55.69
N GLY A 149 30.46 3.67 54.97
CA GLY A 149 31.70 3.20 55.56
C GLY A 149 32.44 4.33 56.30
N HIS A 150 32.71 4.09 57.58
CA HIS A 150 33.38 4.97 58.54
C HIS A 150 34.80 5.42 58.14
N HIS A 151 35.03 6.71 58.38
CA HIS A 151 36.27 7.41 58.73
C HIS A 151 37.55 7.19 57.91
N ASP A 152 37.82 8.16 57.04
CA ASP A 152 39.08 8.89 57.11
C ASP A 152 38.79 10.40 56.93
N HIS A 153 39.36 11.24 57.79
CA HIS A 153 39.04 12.67 57.84
C HIS A 153 39.60 13.37 56.58
N PRO A 154 38.76 13.90 55.66
CA PRO A 154 39.30 14.52 54.45
C PRO A 154 39.95 15.83 54.85
N LYS A 155 41.28 15.90 54.73
CA LYS A 155 42.05 17.15 54.82
C LYS A 155 41.33 18.18 53.94
N GLY A 156 40.90 19.28 54.55
CA GLY A 156 39.99 20.26 53.97
C GLY A 156 40.37 20.61 52.54
N VAL A 157 39.54 20.16 51.60
CA VAL A 157 39.61 20.56 50.20
C VAL A 157 39.55 22.09 50.15
N SER A 158 40.52 22.73 49.48
CA SER A 158 40.54 24.19 49.33
C SER A 158 39.18 24.68 48.85
N LYS A 159 38.66 25.79 49.39
CA LYS A 159 37.37 26.39 48.96
C LYS A 159 37.23 26.47 47.44
N LYS A 160 38.35 26.71 46.73
CA LYS A 160 38.40 26.79 45.27
C LYS A 160 38.26 25.43 44.57
N LEU A 161 38.81 24.37 45.15
CA LEU A 161 38.62 23.01 44.62
C LEU A 161 37.21 22.49 44.95
N GLY A 162 36.64 22.88 46.08
CA GLY A 162 35.24 22.60 46.42
C GLY A 162 34.25 23.26 45.45
N SER A 163 34.49 24.50 45.02
CA SER A 163 33.64 25.15 44.02
C SER A 163 33.72 24.45 42.66
N ILE A 164 34.93 24.08 42.21
CA ILE A 164 35.11 23.35 40.94
C ILE A 164 34.39 22.00 40.96
N VAL A 165 34.45 21.26 42.08
CA VAL A 165 33.72 19.99 42.23
C VAL A 165 32.21 20.22 42.15
N GLN A 166 31.71 21.30 42.75
CA GLN A 166 30.28 21.62 42.70
C GLN A 166 29.82 22.04 41.30
N ASP A 167 30.64 22.79 40.56
CA ASP A 167 30.37 23.19 39.16
C ASP A 167 30.41 21.98 38.22
N GLN A 168 31.33 21.04 38.43
CA GLN A 168 31.35 19.77 37.68
C GLN A 168 30.11 18.92 38.00
N LYS A 169 29.69 18.87 39.27
CA LYS A 169 28.49 18.13 39.68
C LYS A 169 27.22 18.70 39.04
N SER A 170 27.08 20.02 38.96
CA SER A 170 25.93 20.64 38.28
C SER A 170 25.95 20.39 36.77
N SER A 171 27.12 20.51 36.14
CA SER A 171 27.29 20.19 34.71
C SER A 171 26.92 18.73 34.39
N ILE A 172 27.40 17.78 35.20
CA ILE A 172 27.08 16.35 35.04
C ILE A 172 25.58 16.10 35.24
N ASN A 173 24.95 16.70 36.27
CA ASN A 173 23.51 16.55 36.49
C ASN A 173 22.69 17.09 35.31
N ASN A 174 23.09 18.22 34.71
CA ASN A 174 22.40 18.75 33.53
C ASN A 174 22.50 17.77 32.35
N ILE A 175 23.68 17.21 32.10
CA ILE A 175 23.88 16.20 31.05
C ILE A 175 23.03 14.94 31.33
N ILE A 176 22.91 14.51 32.60
CA ILE A 176 22.04 13.39 32.97
C ILE A 176 20.58 13.69 32.60
N THR A 177 20.07 14.87 32.96
CA THR A 177 18.69 15.26 32.61
C THR A 177 18.48 15.31 31.09
N GLU A 178 19.42 15.90 30.34
CA GLU A 178 19.35 15.90 28.87
C GLU A 178 19.36 14.46 28.31
N CYS A 179 20.14 13.56 28.90
CA CYS A 179 20.16 12.15 28.51
C CYS A 179 18.82 11.46 28.82
N GLU A 180 18.22 11.70 29.99
CA GLU A 180 16.92 11.17 30.38
C GLU A 180 15.81 11.63 29.41
N ASP A 181 15.82 12.90 29.03
CA ASP A 181 14.87 13.46 28.06
C ASP A 181 14.98 12.76 26.69
N VAL A 182 16.21 12.57 26.19
CA VAL A 182 16.45 11.86 24.92
C VAL A 182 16.03 10.40 25.00
N LEU A 183 16.31 9.71 26.12
CA LEU A 183 15.88 8.33 26.33
C LEU A 183 14.36 8.21 26.31
N SER A 184 13.65 9.12 26.98
CA SER A 184 12.18 9.16 26.95
C SER A 184 11.63 9.37 25.53
N GLN A 185 12.23 10.28 24.76
CA GLN A 185 11.85 10.49 23.35
C GLN A 185 12.07 9.24 22.50
N LEU A 186 13.19 8.53 22.69
CA LEU A 186 13.48 7.29 21.98
C LEU A 186 12.48 6.18 22.31
N GLU A 187 12.05 6.06 23.57
CA GLU A 187 11.01 5.11 23.98
C GLU A 187 9.66 5.43 23.32
N GLN A 188 9.27 6.71 23.28
CA GLN A 188 8.04 7.14 22.61
C GLN A 188 8.10 6.84 21.10
N TYR A 189 9.21 7.18 20.45
CA TYR A 189 9.41 6.90 19.03
C TYR A 189 9.40 5.38 18.75
N GLN A 190 10.03 4.58 19.60
CA GLN A 190 9.98 3.12 19.50
C GLN A 190 8.53 2.60 19.61
N GLY A 191 7.72 3.19 20.48
CA GLY A 191 6.28 2.91 20.57
C GLY A 191 5.55 3.19 19.25
N GLN A 192 5.78 4.35 18.64
CA GLN A 192 5.19 4.72 17.35
C GLN A 192 5.59 3.77 16.23
N VAL A 193 6.87 3.38 16.17
CA VAL A 193 7.36 2.43 15.15
C VAL A 193 6.67 1.07 15.29
N ARG A 194 6.45 0.58 16.52
CA ARG A 194 5.70 -0.68 16.75
C ARG A 194 4.24 -0.57 16.31
N GLU A 195 3.61 0.56 16.59
CA GLU A 195 2.23 0.83 16.17
C GLU A 195 2.11 0.85 14.64
N TRP A 196 2.95 1.62 13.96
CA TRP A 196 2.97 1.66 12.49
C TRP A 196 3.25 0.29 11.87
N LYS A 197 4.14 -0.52 12.47
CA LYS A 197 4.39 -1.88 12.01
C LYS A 197 3.13 -2.74 12.09
N THR A 198 2.36 -2.62 13.18
CA THR A 198 1.11 -3.35 13.37
C THR A 198 0.06 -2.92 12.35
N GLN A 199 -0.12 -1.61 12.17
CA GLN A 199 -1.05 -1.05 11.19
C GLN A 199 -0.69 -1.47 9.75
N HIS A 200 0.60 -1.47 9.41
CA HIS A 200 1.06 -1.89 8.10
C HIS A 200 0.80 -3.38 7.85
N HIS A 201 1.00 -4.23 8.85
CA HIS A 201 0.69 -5.65 8.75
C HIS A 201 -0.82 -5.89 8.52
N GLN A 202 -1.68 -5.20 9.28
CA GLN A 202 -3.13 -5.28 9.07
C GLN A 202 -3.58 -4.82 7.68
N LEU A 203 -2.97 -3.76 7.15
CA LEU A 203 -3.25 -3.30 5.79
C LEU A 203 -2.79 -4.32 4.75
N HIS A 204 -1.60 -4.89 4.94
CA HIS A 204 -1.08 -5.94 4.07
C HIS A 204 -2.04 -7.14 4.02
N ASP A 205 -2.53 -7.61 5.17
CA ASP A 205 -3.44 -8.76 5.24
C ASP A 205 -4.76 -8.46 4.51
N ARG A 206 -5.35 -7.27 4.72
CA ARG A 206 -6.56 -6.84 3.99
C ARG A 206 -6.34 -6.78 2.48
N LEU A 207 -5.20 -6.27 2.02
CA LEU A 207 -4.87 -6.20 0.60
C LEU A 207 -4.66 -7.60 0.02
N TYR A 208 -4.06 -8.51 0.79
CA TYR A 208 -3.88 -9.90 0.39
C TYR A 208 -5.22 -10.62 0.23
N ASP A 209 -6.14 -10.46 1.18
CA ASP A 209 -7.49 -11.03 1.10
C ASP A 209 -8.25 -10.52 -0.14
N LEU A 210 -8.19 -9.22 -0.42
CA LEU A 210 -8.80 -8.62 -1.61
C LEU A 210 -8.18 -9.16 -2.90
N LEU A 211 -6.86 -9.33 -2.94
CA LEU A 211 -6.16 -9.91 -4.08
C LEU A 211 -6.63 -11.34 -4.33
N GLU A 212 -6.81 -12.14 -3.28
CA GLU A 212 -7.25 -13.52 -3.41
C GLU A 212 -8.72 -13.63 -3.87
N GLN A 213 -9.60 -12.78 -3.33
CA GLN A 213 -10.98 -12.67 -3.82
C GLN A 213 -11.03 -12.25 -5.30
N ASN A 214 -10.16 -11.32 -5.71
CA ASN A 214 -10.08 -10.89 -7.10
C ASN A 214 -9.62 -12.03 -8.03
N LYS A 215 -8.63 -12.82 -7.62
CA LYS A 215 -8.21 -14.01 -8.37
C LYS A 215 -9.36 -15.03 -8.51
N ALA A 216 -10.09 -15.30 -7.42
CA ALA A 216 -11.23 -16.21 -7.47
C ALA A 216 -12.31 -15.70 -8.45
N ALA A 217 -12.59 -14.39 -8.46
CA ALA A 217 -13.51 -13.79 -9.42
C ALA A 217 -13.02 -13.92 -10.87
N LEU A 218 -11.71 -13.78 -11.11
CA LEU A 218 -11.12 -13.99 -12.43
C LEU A 218 -11.25 -15.44 -12.91
N GLU A 219 -11.11 -16.42 -12.02
CA GLU A 219 -11.34 -17.84 -12.39
C GLU A 219 -12.81 -18.09 -12.74
N LEU A 220 -13.76 -17.54 -11.98
CA LEU A 220 -15.19 -17.62 -12.33
C LEU A 220 -15.48 -17.00 -13.71
N LEU A 221 -14.87 -15.85 -14.02
CA LEU A 221 -15.03 -15.22 -15.34
C LEU A 221 -14.45 -16.09 -16.47
N LYS A 222 -13.33 -16.79 -16.25
CA LYS A 222 -12.76 -17.72 -17.23
C LYS A 222 -13.65 -18.94 -17.45
N GLU A 223 -14.23 -19.48 -16.38
CA GLU A 223 -15.18 -20.60 -16.47
C GLU A 223 -16.43 -20.19 -17.26
N GLU A 224 -16.97 -19.00 -16.99
CA GLU A 224 -18.08 -18.43 -17.74
C GLU A 224 -17.75 -18.20 -19.21
N ASP A 225 -16.60 -17.59 -19.52
CA ASP A 225 -16.13 -17.37 -20.89
C ASP A 225 -15.98 -18.68 -21.67
N THR A 226 -15.40 -19.71 -21.02
CA THR A 226 -15.28 -21.06 -21.60
C THR A 226 -16.66 -21.66 -21.86
N ARG A 227 -17.59 -21.53 -20.91
CA ARG A 227 -18.95 -22.05 -21.04
C ARG A 227 -19.70 -21.38 -22.20
N VAL A 228 -19.61 -20.06 -22.31
CA VAL A 228 -20.21 -19.29 -23.42
C VAL A 228 -19.58 -19.67 -24.75
N THR A 229 -18.25 -19.80 -24.81
CA THR A 229 -17.53 -20.21 -26.01
C THR A 229 -17.98 -21.58 -26.50
N ASN A 230 -18.02 -22.58 -25.61
CA ASN A 230 -18.48 -23.92 -25.95
C ASN A 230 -19.90 -23.91 -26.51
N MET A 231 -20.82 -23.23 -25.81
CA MET A 231 -22.22 -23.15 -26.25
C MET A 231 -22.35 -22.42 -27.58
N THR A 232 -21.56 -21.37 -27.81
CA THR A 232 -21.52 -20.66 -29.11
C THR A 232 -21.06 -21.58 -30.23
N THR A 233 -19.97 -22.34 -30.02
CA THR A 233 -19.48 -23.29 -31.02
C THR A 233 -20.47 -24.42 -31.31
N GLU A 234 -21.13 -24.97 -30.29
CA GLU A 234 -22.21 -25.96 -30.43
C GLU A 234 -23.36 -25.37 -31.28
N GLY A 235 -23.81 -24.15 -30.97
CA GLY A 235 -24.89 -23.47 -31.69
C GLY A 235 -24.54 -23.13 -33.14
N GLU A 236 -23.30 -22.71 -33.41
CA GLU A 236 -22.82 -22.45 -34.77
C GLU A 236 -22.76 -23.73 -35.62
N ALA A 237 -22.33 -24.84 -35.02
CA ALA A 237 -22.31 -26.14 -35.69
C ALA A 237 -23.74 -26.60 -36.04
N GLY A 238 -24.67 -26.60 -35.07
CA GLY A 238 -26.06 -26.98 -35.30
C GLY A 238 -26.76 -26.09 -36.33
N LYS A 239 -26.51 -24.77 -36.29
CA LYS A 239 -27.01 -23.83 -37.31
C LYS A 239 -26.51 -24.19 -38.71
N LYS A 240 -25.24 -24.55 -38.85
CA LYS A 240 -24.65 -24.93 -40.14
C LYS A 240 -25.25 -26.24 -40.66
N GLU A 241 -25.51 -27.21 -39.78
CA GLU A 241 -26.18 -28.46 -40.15
C GLU A 241 -27.61 -28.22 -40.62
N LEU A 242 -28.39 -27.43 -39.89
CA LEU A 242 -29.74 -27.02 -40.33
C LEU A 242 -29.73 -26.32 -41.70
N GLN A 243 -28.73 -25.48 -41.97
CA GLN A 243 -28.56 -24.85 -43.28
C GLN A 243 -28.24 -25.86 -44.39
N VAL A 244 -27.54 -26.96 -44.08
CA VAL A 244 -27.30 -28.05 -45.03
C VAL A 244 -28.59 -28.81 -45.27
N MET A 245 -29.33 -29.18 -44.22
CA MET A 245 -30.61 -29.90 -44.34
C MET A 245 -31.64 -29.12 -45.14
N LEU A 246 -31.73 -27.80 -44.92
CA LEU A 246 -32.60 -26.91 -45.69
C LEU A 246 -32.27 -26.93 -47.20
N LYS A 247 -30.97 -27.02 -47.55
CA LYS A 247 -30.55 -27.14 -48.96
C LYS A 247 -30.90 -28.52 -49.53
N CYS A 248 -30.66 -29.60 -48.78
CA CYS A 248 -30.97 -30.97 -49.20
C CYS A 248 -32.46 -31.11 -49.54
N LEU A 249 -33.33 -30.66 -48.63
CA LEU A 249 -34.79 -30.64 -48.82
C LEU A 249 -35.23 -29.87 -50.07
N GLY A 250 -34.52 -28.79 -50.43
CA GLY A 250 -34.79 -28.01 -51.64
C GLY A 250 -34.34 -28.67 -52.95
N THR A 251 -33.59 -29.77 -52.89
CA THR A 251 -33.00 -30.44 -54.07
C THR A 251 -33.52 -31.86 -54.32
N VAL A 252 -34.47 -32.34 -53.50
CA VAL A 252 -35.05 -33.68 -53.58
C VAL A 252 -35.82 -33.88 -54.89
N ASN A 253 -35.58 -35.01 -55.58
CA ASN A 253 -36.23 -35.32 -56.86
C ASN A 253 -37.10 -36.59 -56.81
N THR A 254 -36.95 -37.43 -55.78
CA THR A 254 -37.72 -38.66 -55.61
C THR A 254 -38.40 -38.75 -54.25
N GLY A 255 -39.46 -39.56 -54.16
CA GLY A 255 -40.16 -39.78 -52.88
C GLY A 255 -39.29 -40.48 -51.82
N GLN A 256 -38.37 -41.35 -52.23
CA GLN A 256 -37.44 -42.02 -51.29
C GLN A 256 -36.42 -41.04 -50.72
N GLU A 257 -35.84 -40.18 -51.56
CA GLU A 257 -34.95 -39.09 -51.12
C GLU A 257 -35.67 -38.12 -50.18
N ALA A 258 -36.94 -37.81 -50.45
CA ALA A 258 -37.75 -36.94 -49.59
C ALA A 258 -37.87 -37.49 -48.18
N VAL A 259 -38.18 -38.78 -48.04
CA VAL A 259 -38.34 -39.44 -46.73
C VAL A 259 -37.04 -39.41 -45.94
N ILE A 260 -35.90 -39.71 -46.57
CA ILE A 260 -34.59 -39.71 -45.90
C ILE A 260 -34.21 -38.29 -45.46
N SER A 261 -34.33 -37.30 -46.35
CA SER A 261 -33.98 -35.91 -46.01
C SER A 261 -34.89 -35.30 -44.95
N ILE A 262 -36.15 -35.74 -44.85
CA ILE A 262 -37.06 -35.31 -43.78
C ILE A 262 -36.62 -35.93 -42.44
N ASP A 263 -36.34 -37.23 -42.41
CA ASP A 263 -35.89 -37.92 -41.18
C ASP A 263 -34.59 -37.32 -40.62
N GLU A 264 -33.62 -37.03 -41.50
CA GLU A 264 -32.36 -36.36 -41.13
C GLU A 264 -32.59 -34.93 -40.64
N ALA A 265 -33.52 -34.19 -41.24
CA ALA A 265 -33.86 -32.83 -40.82
C ALA A 265 -34.58 -32.81 -39.47
N ASP A 266 -35.48 -33.76 -39.22
CA ASP A 266 -36.21 -33.89 -37.95
C ASP A 266 -35.26 -34.25 -36.81
N GLN A 267 -34.31 -35.17 -37.04
CA GLN A 267 -33.27 -35.49 -36.06
C GLN A 267 -32.41 -34.25 -35.71
N CYS A 268 -31.95 -33.51 -36.73
CA CYS A 268 -31.16 -32.29 -36.52
C CYS A 268 -31.97 -31.20 -35.79
N ASN A 269 -33.25 -31.04 -36.12
CA ASN A 269 -34.15 -30.11 -35.42
C ASN A 269 -34.26 -30.47 -33.93
N MET A 270 -34.45 -31.74 -33.59
CA MET A 270 -34.53 -32.19 -32.19
C MET A 270 -33.27 -31.85 -31.39
N GLU A 271 -32.09 -32.05 -31.98
CA GLU A 271 -30.80 -31.75 -31.33
C GLU A 271 -30.62 -30.24 -31.09
N VAL A 272 -30.98 -29.41 -32.07
CA VAL A 272 -30.93 -27.95 -31.93
C VAL A 272 -31.98 -27.43 -30.94
N GLU A 273 -33.16 -28.03 -30.88
CA GLU A 273 -34.19 -27.70 -29.89
C GLU A 273 -33.72 -28.00 -28.46
N ASP A 274 -33.08 -29.14 -28.21
CA ASP A 274 -32.49 -29.45 -26.91
C ASP A 274 -31.40 -28.44 -26.53
N TRP A 275 -30.52 -28.09 -27.48
CA TRP A 275 -29.52 -27.06 -27.29
C TRP A 275 -30.14 -25.68 -26.95
N LEU A 276 -31.23 -25.29 -27.62
CA LEU A 276 -31.96 -24.05 -27.32
C LEU A 276 -32.52 -24.06 -25.89
N GLN A 277 -33.08 -25.18 -25.43
CA GLN A 277 -33.56 -25.31 -24.06
C GLN A 277 -32.41 -25.25 -23.05
N LYS A 278 -31.27 -25.89 -23.35
CA LYS A 278 -30.05 -25.83 -22.55
C LYS A 278 -29.54 -24.39 -22.43
N CYS A 279 -29.52 -23.63 -23.53
CA CYS A 279 -29.19 -22.21 -23.54
C CYS A 279 -30.10 -21.39 -22.62
N GLN A 280 -31.41 -21.57 -22.69
CA GLN A 280 -32.37 -20.84 -21.86
C GLN A 280 -32.19 -21.11 -20.36
N LYS A 281 -31.84 -22.35 -19.99
CA LYS A 281 -31.57 -22.73 -18.60
C LYS A 281 -30.24 -22.17 -18.09
N LEU A 282 -29.19 -22.24 -18.90
CA LEU A 282 -27.85 -21.81 -18.51
C LEU A 282 -27.66 -20.28 -18.56
N PHE A 283 -28.40 -19.59 -19.43
CA PHE A 283 -28.27 -18.16 -19.67
C PHE A 283 -29.65 -17.46 -19.72
N PRO A 284 -30.39 -17.43 -18.61
CA PRO A 284 -31.76 -16.87 -18.57
C PRO A 284 -31.80 -15.37 -18.90
N ASP A 285 -30.72 -14.63 -18.60
CA ASP A 285 -30.66 -13.18 -18.63
C ASP A 285 -29.76 -12.60 -19.74
N VAL A 286 -29.44 -13.39 -20.78
CA VAL A 286 -28.45 -13.02 -21.81
C VAL A 286 -28.71 -11.65 -22.47
N ASN A 287 -29.99 -11.22 -22.56
CA ASN A 287 -30.39 -9.94 -23.14
C ASN A 287 -30.20 -8.73 -22.20
N THR A 288 -29.97 -8.95 -20.90
CA THR A 288 -29.82 -7.87 -19.91
C THR A 288 -28.37 -7.42 -19.71
N VAL A 289 -27.40 -8.26 -20.07
CA VAL A 289 -25.95 -8.07 -19.81
C VAL A 289 -25.37 -6.87 -20.58
N HIS A 290 -26.03 -6.40 -21.64
CA HIS A 290 -25.55 -5.31 -22.51
C HIS A 290 -25.36 -3.93 -21.84
N THR A 291 -25.73 -3.73 -20.58
CA THR A 291 -25.80 -2.38 -19.97
C THR A 291 -24.81 -2.07 -18.84
N SER A 292 -24.03 -3.02 -18.32
CA SER A 292 -23.48 -2.83 -16.96
C SER A 292 -21.97 -2.69 -16.81
N ILE A 293 -21.13 -2.79 -17.85
CA ILE A 293 -19.68 -2.60 -17.65
C ILE A 293 -19.07 -1.76 -18.78
N LYS A 294 -19.11 -0.44 -18.59
CA LYS A 294 -18.10 0.47 -19.15
C LYS A 294 -17.16 0.81 -18.00
N VAL A 295 -15.97 0.21 -18.00
CA VAL A 295 -14.83 0.67 -17.20
C VAL A 295 -14.18 1.85 -17.90
#